data_AF-A0A543Q3N0-F1
#
_entry.id   AF-A0A543Q3N0-F1
#
_cell.length_a   1.000
_cell.length_b   1.000
_cell.length_c   1.000
_cell.angle_alpha   90.00
_cell.angle_beta   90.00
_cell.angle_gamma   90.00
#
_symmetry.space_group_name_H-M   'P 1'
#
loop_
_entity.id
_entity.type
_entity.pdbx_description
1 polymer ?
#
loop_
_entity_poly.entity_id
_entity_poly.type
_entity_poly.pdbx_seq_one_letter_code
_entity_poly.pdbx_strand_id
1 'polypeptide(L)'
;MPHPNGGQGNTFPVIHSFRDAFEKLETGNFAFKSNTGENMIATRGNTAGGHDAIVFHGENVMHGNVCSACWGYRMNCTGTRIGHAVEAFDHALSR
;
A
#
# COMPACT_ATOMS: atom_id res chain seq x y z
N MET A 1 -5.40 -9.33 14.97
CA MET A 1 -5.74 -10.17 13.78
C MET A 1 -6.09 -9.24 12.62
N PRO A 2 -5.71 -9.56 11.36
CA PRO A 2 -6.47 -10.56 10.55
C PRO A 2 -5.59 -11.61 9.84
N HIS A 3 -6.29 -12.62 9.31
CA HIS A 3 -5.98 -14.03 9.04
C HIS A 3 -4.84 -14.41 8.05
N PRO A 4 -4.41 -15.69 8.02
CA PRO A 4 -3.33 -16.26 7.16
C PRO A 4 -3.48 -16.17 5.63
N ASN A 5 -4.55 -15.59 5.08
CA ASN A 5 -4.86 -15.66 3.63
C ASN A 5 -4.79 -14.30 2.91
N GLY A 6 -4.19 -13.27 3.50
CA GLY A 6 -3.97 -11.99 2.81
C GLY A 6 -5.19 -11.07 2.74
N GLY A 7 -5.26 -10.24 1.71
CA GLY A 7 -6.32 -9.24 1.51
C GLY A 7 -7.67 -9.85 1.14
N GLN A 8 -8.72 -9.01 1.09
CA GLN A 8 -10.06 -9.44 0.71
C GLN A 8 -10.50 -8.83 -0.63
N GLY A 9 -11.36 -9.56 -1.35
CA GLY A 9 -11.94 -9.13 -2.62
C GLY A 9 -11.09 -9.47 -3.84
N ASN A 10 -11.32 -8.75 -4.94
CA ASN A 10 -10.60 -8.95 -6.19
C ASN A 10 -9.12 -8.60 -6.04
N THR A 11 -8.28 -9.35 -6.73
CA THR A 11 -6.86 -9.01 -6.92
C THR A 11 -6.69 -8.14 -8.16
N PHE A 12 -5.52 -7.51 -8.26
CA PHE A 12 -5.09 -6.77 -9.43
C PHE A 12 -3.61 -7.04 -9.70
N PRO A 13 -3.15 -6.93 -10.95
CA PRO A 13 -1.75 -7.13 -11.27
C PRO A 13 -0.91 -6.01 -10.66
N VAL A 14 0.20 -6.41 -10.04
CA VAL A 14 1.26 -5.51 -9.54
C VAL A 14 2.53 -5.76 -10.33
N ILE A 15 3.27 -4.71 -10.62
CA ILE A 15 4.55 -4.72 -11.33
C ILE A 15 5.66 -5.13 -10.37
N HIS A 16 5.68 -4.55 -9.17
CA HIS A 16 6.69 -4.80 -8.16
C HIS A 16 6.19 -5.75 -7.07
N SER A 17 7.13 -6.52 -6.49
CA SER A 17 6.83 -7.25 -5.25
C SER A 17 6.65 -6.27 -4.09
N PHE A 18 5.91 -6.66 -3.06
CA PHE A 18 5.81 -5.87 -1.83
C PHE A 18 7.18 -5.51 -1.27
N ARG A 19 8.13 -6.46 -1.33
CA ARG A 19 9.46 -6.27 -0.78
C ARG A 19 10.21 -5.17 -1.54
N ASP A 20 10.20 -5.20 -2.88
CA ASP A 20 10.85 -4.18 -3.69
C ASP A 20 10.22 -2.80 -3.44
N ALA A 21 8.89 -2.75 -3.36
CA ALA A 21 8.14 -1.53 -3.09
C ALA A 21 8.42 -0.97 -1.69
N PHE A 22 8.57 -1.83 -0.69
CA PHE A 22 8.90 -1.47 0.68
C PHE A 22 10.37 -1.04 0.83
N GLU A 23 11.30 -1.68 0.12
CA GLU A 23 12.72 -1.32 0.10
C GLU A 23 12.94 0.05 -0.56
N LYS A 24 12.14 0.40 -1.58
CA LYS A 24 12.14 1.76 -2.15
C LYS A 24 11.76 2.86 -1.15
N LEU A 25 11.09 2.50 -0.06
CA LEU A 25 10.77 3.42 1.04
C LEU A 25 11.87 3.48 2.12
N GLU A 26 12.94 2.67 2.05
CA GLU A 26 14.04 2.77 3.02
C GLU A 26 14.75 4.13 2.96
N THR A 27 14.72 4.80 1.81
CA THR A 27 15.28 6.14 1.62
C THR A 27 14.35 7.27 2.10
N GLY A 28 13.17 6.95 2.62
CA GLY A 28 12.24 7.92 3.19
C GLY A 28 10.82 7.83 2.64
N ASN A 29 10.08 8.93 2.75
CA ASN A 29 8.71 9.03 2.27
C ASN A 29 8.69 9.14 0.74
N PHE A 30 7.81 8.39 0.07
CA PHE A 30 7.64 8.49 -1.38
C PHE A 30 6.36 9.22 -1.73
N ALA A 31 6.49 10.40 -2.33
CA ALA A 31 5.35 11.18 -2.80
C ALA A 31 4.94 10.73 -4.21
N PHE A 32 3.66 10.46 -4.41
CA PHE A 32 3.09 10.07 -5.70
C PHE A 32 1.71 10.70 -5.87
N LYS A 33 1.20 10.71 -7.11
CA LYS A 33 -0.19 11.13 -7.36
C LYS A 33 -1.08 9.90 -7.46
N SER A 34 -2.22 9.94 -6.79
CA SER A 34 -3.26 8.94 -6.95
C SER A 34 -3.89 9.04 -8.34
N ASN A 35 -4.63 8.00 -8.74
CA ASN A 35 -5.44 8.01 -9.96
C ASN A 35 -6.56 9.07 -9.96
N THR A 36 -6.88 9.64 -8.80
CA THR A 36 -7.86 10.74 -8.66
C THR A 36 -7.20 12.13 -8.68
N GLY A 37 -5.87 12.21 -8.82
CA GLY A 37 -5.11 13.45 -8.85
C GLY A 37 -4.71 13.98 -7.47
N GLU A 38 -5.05 13.27 -6.39
CA GLU A 38 -4.67 13.61 -5.02
C GLU A 38 -3.16 13.34 -4.81
N ASN A 39 -2.49 14.24 -4.09
CA ASN A 39 -1.10 14.00 -3.68
C ASN A 39 -1.09 13.03 -2.51
N MET A 40 -0.39 11.91 -2.69
CA MET A 40 -0.26 10.86 -1.70
C MET A 40 1.20 10.68 -1.29
N ILE A 41 1.39 10.21 -0.07
CA ILE A 41 2.68 9.88 0.49
C ILE A 41 2.61 8.43 0.99
N ALA A 42 3.50 7.59 0.46
CA ALA A 42 3.75 6.26 0.99
C ALA A 42 4.88 6.33 2.01
N THR A 43 4.68 5.72 3.17
CA THR A 43 5.66 5.62 4.25
C THR A 43 5.78 4.18 4.73
N ARG A 44 6.90 3.86 5.38
CA ARG A 44 7.02 2.59 6.10
C ARG A 44 6.29 2.70 7.42
N GLY A 45 5.58 1.65 7.77
CA GLY A 45 5.01 1.48 9.09
C GLY A 45 4.93 0.01 9.44
N ASN A 46 4.28 -0.27 10.56
CA ASN A 46 4.01 -1.63 11.00
C ASN A 46 2.51 -1.81 11.15
N THR A 47 2.03 -2.99 10.81
CA THR A 47 0.70 -3.42 11.22
C THR A 47 0.63 -3.50 12.75
N ALA A 48 -0.58 -3.53 13.32
CA ALA A 48 -0.77 -3.76 14.75
C ALA A 48 -0.16 -5.09 15.26
N GLY A 49 0.12 -6.03 14.35
CA GLY A 49 0.82 -7.29 14.66
C GLY A 49 2.35 -7.23 14.54
N GLY A 50 2.94 -6.06 14.29
CA GLY A 50 4.39 -5.88 14.15
C GLY A 50 4.94 -6.17 12.75
N HIS A 51 4.13 -6.68 11.82
CA HIS A 51 4.57 -6.94 10.45
C HIS A 51 4.77 -5.66 9.64
N ASP A 52 5.75 -5.67 8.75
CA ASP A 52 6.01 -4.58 7.80
C ASP A 52 4.77 -4.23 6.98
N ALA A 53 4.52 -2.93 6.89
CA ALA A 53 3.42 -2.38 6.13
C ALA A 53 3.83 -1.08 5.42
N ILE A 54 3.25 -0.88 4.24
CA ILE A 54 3.29 0.41 3.56
C ILE A 54 2.04 1.17 3.99
N VAL A 55 2.23 2.36 4.52
CA VAL A 55 1.14 3.25 4.97
C VAL A 55 0.97 4.34 3.93
N PHE A 56 -0.28 4.55 3.51
CA PHE A 56 -0.64 5.55 2.53
C PHE A 56 -1.35 6.71 3.20
N HIS A 57 -0.75 7.90 3.08
CA HIS A 57 -1.29 9.16 3.56
C HIS A 57 -1.74 9.98 2.35
N GLY A 58 -2.96 10.49 2.39
CA GLY A 58 -3.44 11.53 1.49
C GLY A 58 -3.12 12.91 2.05
N GLU A 59 -3.69 13.96 1.45
CA GLU A 59 -3.41 15.34 1.85
C GLU A 59 -3.88 15.66 3.28
N ASN A 60 -4.99 15.07 3.71
CA ASN A 60 -5.63 15.40 4.99
C ASN A 60 -5.96 14.17 5.85
N VAL A 61 -5.77 12.94 5.34
CA VAL A 61 -6.17 11.72 6.05
C VAL A 61 -5.29 10.53 5.66
N MET A 62 -5.09 9.61 6.61
CA MET A 62 -4.52 8.30 6.31
C MET A 62 -5.55 7.47 5.52
N HIS A 63 -5.21 7.08 4.29
CA HIS A 63 -6.06 6.23 3.46
C HIS A 63 -6.08 4.79 3.95
N GLY A 64 -4.94 4.31 4.45
CA GLY A 64 -4.82 2.99 5.04
C GLY A 64 -3.41 2.42 4.95
N ASN A 65 -3.27 1.15 5.24
CA ASN A 65 -2.01 0.43 5.16
C ASN A 65 -2.17 -0.92 4.44
N VAL A 66 -1.07 -1.40 3.87
CA VAL A 66 -1.00 -2.70 3.20
C VAL A 66 0.23 -3.45 3.71
N CYS A 67 0.05 -4.71 4.13
CA CYS A 67 1.16 -5.61 4.42
C CYS A 67 1.47 -6.48 3.21
N SER A 68 2.56 -7.25 3.26
CA SER A 68 2.97 -8.17 2.20
C SER A 68 1.85 -9.12 1.72
N ALA A 69 1.02 -9.61 2.62
CA ALA A 69 -0.07 -10.53 2.29
C ALA A 69 -1.27 -9.84 1.63
N CYS A 70 -1.44 -8.54 1.84
CA CYS A 70 -2.53 -7.72 1.30
C CYS A 70 -2.08 -6.94 0.03
N TRP A 71 -0.82 -7.10 -0.40
CA TRP A 71 -0.28 -6.51 -1.64
C TRP A 71 -0.95 -7.12 -2.87
N GLY A 72 -1.43 -6.28 -3.80
CA GLY A 72 -2.19 -6.72 -4.98
C GLY A 72 -3.68 -7.03 -4.71
N TYR A 73 -4.21 -6.71 -3.52
CA TYR A 73 -5.63 -6.87 -3.18
C TYR A 73 -6.35 -5.52 -3.07
N ARG A 74 -7.61 -5.47 -3.53
CA ARG A 74 -8.42 -4.24 -3.48
C ARG A 74 -8.69 -3.76 -2.06
N MET A 75 -8.83 -4.68 -1.11
CA MET A 75 -9.02 -4.36 0.30
C MET A 75 -7.86 -4.92 1.13
N ASN A 76 -7.40 -4.10 2.06
CA ASN A 76 -6.44 -4.55 3.05
C ASN A 76 -7.11 -5.49 4.05
N CYS A 77 -6.30 -5.90 5.02
CA CYS A 77 -6.67 -6.90 5.99
C CYS A 77 -7.77 -6.38 6.97
N THR A 78 -7.99 -5.06 7.09
CA THR A 78 -9.06 -4.44 7.89
C THR A 78 -10.32 -4.11 7.08
N GLY A 79 -10.39 -4.53 5.81
CA GLY A 79 -11.52 -4.22 4.92
C GLY A 79 -11.46 -2.80 4.32
N THR A 80 -10.36 -2.08 4.51
CA THR A 80 -10.15 -0.75 3.94
C THR A 80 -9.81 -0.89 2.46
N ARG A 81 -10.51 -0.15 1.60
CA ARG A 81 -10.24 -0.10 0.16
C ARG A 81 -8.92 0.64 -0.09
N ILE A 82 -7.85 -0.11 -0.33
CA ILE A 82 -6.50 0.42 -0.52
C ILE A 82 -5.95 0.17 -1.93
N GLY A 83 -6.63 -0.65 -2.74
CA GLY A 83 -6.12 -1.09 -4.03
C GLY A 83 -5.74 0.03 -4.99
N HIS A 84 -6.53 1.11 -5.07
CA HIS A 84 -6.19 2.25 -5.93
C HIS A 84 -4.91 2.98 -5.50
N ALA A 85 -4.67 3.09 -4.18
CA ALA A 85 -3.45 3.68 -3.67
C ALA A 85 -2.23 2.79 -3.95
N VAL A 86 -2.39 1.47 -3.78
CA VAL A 86 -1.36 0.48 -4.08
C VAL A 86 -1.02 0.46 -5.57
N GLU A 87 -2.01 0.45 -6.46
CA GLU A 87 -1.79 0.50 -7.91
C GLU A 87 -1.06 1.79 -8.33
N ALA A 88 -1.54 2.94 -7.85
CA ALA A 88 -0.92 4.22 -8.19
C ALA A 88 0.54 4.29 -7.69
N PHE A 89 0.80 3.78 -6.49
CA PHE A 89 2.16 3.69 -5.95
C PHE A 89 3.05 2.74 -6.75
N ASP A 90 2.56 1.53 -7.05
CA ASP A 90 3.29 0.53 -7.83
C ASP A 90 3.64 1.02 -9.24
N HIS A 91 2.71 1.72 -9.89
CA HIS A 91 2.98 2.39 -11.16
C HIS A 91 3.98 3.55 -11.01
N ALA A 92 3.89 4.33 -9.93
CA ALA A 92 4.81 5.43 -9.68
C ALA A 92 6.24 4.96 -9.39
N LEU A 93 6.44 3.77 -8.82
CA LEU A 93 7.76 3.16 -8.63
C LEU A 93 8.46 2.77 -9.93
N SER A 94 7.71 2.59 -11.02
CA SER A 94 8.24 2.26 -12.35
C SER A 94 8.73 3.49 -13.12
N ARG A 95 8.47 4.70 -12.62
CA ARG A 95 8.86 5.97 -13.25
C ARG A 95 10.18 6.47 -12.68
#